data_AF-A0A4Q2JIN1-F1
#
_entry.id   AF-A0A4Q2JIN1-F1
#
_cell.length_a   1.000
_cell.length_b   1.000
_cell.length_c   1.000
_cell.angle_alpha   90.00
_cell.angle_beta   90.00
_cell.angle_gamma   90.00
#
_symmetry.space_group_name_H-M   'P 1'
#
loop_
_entity.id
_entity.type
_entity.pdbx_description
1 polymer ?
#
loop_
_entity_poly.entity_id
_entity_poly.type
_entity_poly.pdbx_seq_one_letter_code
_entity_poly.pdbx_strand_id
1 'polypeptide(L)'
;MPERPTRPARERRRIDPRLLLGLVLVAGSTVGVWAVVESLDDTTRVLVAPVTLTAGSRVSPSDLRVERVRLGDLVDGYLVPGDVPDDGLVVTRTVRAGELVPAASVADVAVVGTATVVVPSRGLLAREI
;
A
#
# COMPACT_ATOMS: atom_id res chain seq x y z
N MET A 1 -22.02 41.77 57.12
CA MET A 1 -21.00 40.76 57.44
C MET A 1 -20.64 40.06 56.13
N PRO A 2 -19.44 40.24 55.53
CA PRO A 2 -19.10 39.58 54.29
C PRO A 2 -18.43 38.22 54.55
N GLU A 3 -19.04 37.15 54.07
CA GLU A 3 -18.49 35.80 53.99
C GLU A 3 -17.24 35.82 53.08
N ARG A 4 -16.07 35.40 53.60
CA ARG A 4 -14.85 35.26 52.80
C ARG A 4 -14.91 33.94 52.03
N PRO A 5 -14.79 33.94 50.69
CA PRO A 5 -14.62 32.70 49.95
C PRO A 5 -13.24 32.11 50.28
N THR A 6 -13.23 30.94 50.91
CA THR A 6 -12.05 30.10 51.09
C THR A 6 -11.64 29.57 49.72
N ARG A 7 -10.57 30.13 49.14
CA ARG A 7 -9.97 29.57 47.92
C ARG A 7 -9.40 28.20 48.27
N PRO A 8 -9.78 27.12 47.56
CA PRO A 8 -9.13 25.83 47.74
C PRO A 8 -7.64 25.99 47.40
N ALA A 9 -6.79 25.74 48.38
CA ALA A 9 -5.36 25.70 48.18
C ALA A 9 -5.07 24.66 47.09
N ARG A 10 -4.53 25.12 45.97
CA ARG A 10 -4.10 24.27 44.87
C ARG A 10 -2.87 23.54 45.38
N GLU A 11 -3.10 22.42 46.07
CA GLU A 11 -2.05 21.52 46.51
C GLU A 11 -1.24 21.20 45.27
N ARG A 12 0.03 21.62 45.31
CA ARG A 12 0.99 21.29 44.27
C ARG A 12 1.10 19.78 44.32
N ARG A 13 0.36 19.10 43.45
CA ARG A 13 0.38 17.66 43.27
C ARG A 13 1.80 17.27 42.89
N ARG A 14 2.64 17.02 43.90
CA ARG A 14 3.99 16.51 43.73
C ARG A 14 3.79 15.17 43.05
N ILE A 15 4.32 15.05 41.84
CA ILE A 15 4.19 13.82 41.06
C ILE A 15 5.00 12.76 41.79
N ASP A 16 4.30 11.79 42.36
CA ASP A 16 4.91 10.69 43.07
C ASP A 16 5.77 9.84 42.10
N PRO A 17 7.02 9.50 42.44
CA PRO A 17 7.89 8.71 41.56
C PRO A 17 7.30 7.34 41.21
N ARG A 18 6.51 6.76 42.13
CA ARG A 18 5.72 5.53 41.90
C ARG A 18 4.65 5.71 40.81
N LEU A 19 4.04 6.88 40.71
CA LEU A 19 3.05 7.20 39.67
C LEU A 19 3.74 7.32 38.31
N LEU A 20 4.91 7.95 38.27
CA LEU A 20 5.74 8.02 37.07
C LEU A 20 6.12 6.63 36.58
N LEU A 21 6.58 5.74 37.48
CA LEU A 21 6.94 4.38 37.11
C LEU A 21 5.75 3.59 36.55
N GLY A 22 4.59 3.67 37.21
CA GLY A 22 3.37 3.04 36.72
C GLY A 22 2.95 3.57 35.34
N LEU A 23 3.03 4.89 35.13
CA LEU A 23 2.71 5.51 33.85
C LEU A 23 3.66 5.05 32.73
N VAL A 24 4.97 4.98 33.01
CA VAL A 24 5.97 4.48 32.06
C VAL A 24 5.69 3.02 31.70
N LEU A 25 5.35 2.18 32.69
CA LEU A 25 4.99 0.78 32.45
C LEU A 25 3.73 0.65 31.58
N VAL A 26 2.69 1.43 31.86
CA VAL A 26 1.46 1.42 31.05
C VAL A 26 1.75 1.92 29.64
N ALA A 27 2.44 3.05 29.49
CA ALA A 27 2.78 3.61 28.18
C ALA A 27 3.63 2.63 27.36
N GLY A 28 4.66 2.04 27.97
CA GLY A 28 5.50 1.03 27.31
C GLY A 28 4.72 -0.22 26.92
N SER A 29 3.84 -0.71 27.78
CA SER A 29 2.97 -1.86 27.49
C SER A 29 2.01 -1.55 26.34
N THR A 30 1.34 -0.38 26.35
CA THR A 30 0.45 0.04 25.28
C THR A 30 1.19 0.19 23.96
N VAL A 31 2.36 0.82 23.93
CA VAL A 31 3.18 0.95 22.72
C VAL A 31 3.63 -0.41 22.21
N GLY A 32 4.07 -1.30 23.11
CA GLY A 32 4.48 -2.66 22.74
C GLY A 32 3.33 -3.48 22.16
N VAL A 33 2.17 -3.48 22.80
CA VAL A 33 0.97 -4.16 22.29
C VAL A 33 0.51 -3.54 20.98
N TRP A 34 0.50 -2.21 20.87
CA TRP A 34 0.14 -1.52 19.63
C TRP A 34 1.07 -1.92 18.48
N ALA A 35 2.39 -1.94 18.70
CA ALA A 35 3.35 -2.38 17.69
C ALA A 35 3.16 -3.85 17.27
N VAL A 36 2.87 -4.74 18.23
CA VAL A 36 2.57 -6.14 17.94
C VAL A 36 1.26 -6.26 17.15
N VAL A 37 0.21 -5.56 17.56
CA VAL A 37 -1.08 -5.57 16.85
C VAL A 37 -0.92 -5.02 15.44
N GLU A 38 -0.19 -3.93 15.25
CA GLU A 38 0.11 -3.37 13.93
C GLU A 38 0.80 -4.43 13.04
N SER A 39 1.80 -5.15 13.56
CA SER A 39 2.46 -6.24 12.82
C SER A 39 1.55 -7.44 12.52
N LEU A 40 0.48 -7.62 13.29
CA LEU A 40 -0.48 -8.70 13.10
C LEU A 40 -1.66 -8.28 12.22
N ASP A 41 -1.89 -6.98 12.06
CA ASP A 41 -3.02 -6.39 11.34
C ASP A 41 -2.63 -5.89 9.95
N ASP A 42 -1.51 -6.39 9.39
CA ASP A 42 -1.07 -6.32 7.99
C ASP A 42 -2.09 -6.93 7.01
N THR A 43 -3.27 -6.34 7.01
CA THR A 43 -4.37 -6.66 6.11
C THR A 43 -4.27 -5.71 4.94
N THR A 44 -3.44 -6.07 3.96
CA THR A 44 -3.27 -5.23 2.78
C THR A 44 -4.42 -5.43 1.80
N ARG A 45 -4.94 -4.31 1.29
CA ARG A 45 -5.93 -4.30 0.22
C ARG A 45 -5.22 -4.58 -1.10
N VAL A 46 -5.46 -5.73 -1.69
CA VAL A 46 -4.90 -6.10 -3.00
C VAL A 46 -6.02 -6.22 -4.02
N LEU A 47 -5.66 -6.08 -5.29
CA LEU A 47 -6.59 -6.20 -6.41
C LEU A 47 -6.64 -7.65 -6.90
N VAL A 48 -7.86 -8.15 -7.06
CA VAL A 48 -8.17 -9.50 -7.55
C VAL A 48 -8.86 -9.38 -8.89
N ALA A 49 -8.51 -10.26 -9.82
CA ALA A 49 -9.16 -10.37 -11.11
C ALA A 49 -10.52 -11.09 -10.93
N PRO A 50 -11.67 -10.41 -11.06
CA PRO A 50 -12.98 -11.07 -10.90
C PRO A 50 -13.29 -12.04 -12.05
N VAL A 51 -12.69 -11.79 -13.22
CA VAL A 51 -12.79 -12.61 -14.44
C VAL A 51 -11.38 -12.91 -14.95
N THR A 52 -11.24 -13.93 -15.80
CA THR A 52 -9.95 -14.24 -16.43
C THR A 52 -9.54 -13.10 -17.34
N LEU A 53 -8.42 -12.47 -17.04
CA LEU A 53 -7.82 -11.39 -17.82
C LEU A 53 -6.79 -11.99 -18.77
N THR A 54 -6.98 -11.82 -20.08
CA THR A 54 -6.03 -12.32 -21.09
C THR A 54 -4.97 -11.27 -21.41
N ALA A 55 -3.78 -11.72 -21.78
CA ALA A 55 -2.73 -10.83 -22.27
C ALA A 55 -3.22 -9.95 -23.43
N GLY A 56 -2.85 -8.67 -23.41
CA GLY A 56 -3.32 -7.63 -24.35
C GLY A 56 -4.61 -6.92 -23.92
N SER A 57 -5.29 -7.38 -22.88
CA SER A 57 -6.52 -6.73 -22.40
C SER A 57 -6.21 -5.49 -21.57
N ARG A 58 -6.96 -4.41 -21.80
CA ARG A 58 -6.92 -3.21 -20.95
C ARG A 58 -7.82 -3.41 -19.74
N VAL A 59 -7.35 -3.02 -18.57
CA VAL A 59 -8.04 -3.20 -17.29
C VAL A 59 -8.03 -1.87 -16.55
N SER A 60 -9.21 -1.44 -16.11
CA SER A 60 -9.41 -0.23 -15.33
C SER A 60 -9.57 -0.56 -13.83
N PRO A 61 -9.45 0.44 -12.93
CA PRO A 61 -9.69 0.23 -11.50
C PRO A 61 -11.09 -0.35 -11.21
N SER A 62 -12.10 -0.02 -12.03
CA SER A 62 -13.48 -0.52 -11.90
C SER A 62 -13.65 -1.98 -12.28
N ASP A 63 -12.73 -2.54 -13.05
CA ASP A 63 -12.78 -3.94 -13.50
C ASP A 63 -12.15 -4.90 -12.50
N LEU A 64 -11.53 -4.36 -11.45
CA LEU A 64 -10.81 -5.11 -10.42
C LEU A 64 -11.56 -5.09 -9.10
N ARG A 65 -11.51 -6.20 -8.38
CA ARG A 65 -12.12 -6.31 -7.05
C ARG A 65 -11.07 -6.10 -5.98
N VAL A 66 -11.35 -5.22 -5.03
CA VAL A 66 -10.49 -5.04 -3.85
C VAL A 66 -10.80 -6.14 -2.84
N GLU A 67 -9.82 -6.97 -2.52
CA GLU A 67 -9.92 -8.00 -1.49
C GLU A 67 -8.90 -7.75 -0.38
N ARG A 68 -9.30 -8.05 0.86
CA ARG A 68 -8.45 -7.94 2.04
C ARG A 68 -7.85 -9.30 2.31
N VAL A 69 -6.55 -9.45 2.06
CA VAL A 69 -5.83 -10.70 2.33
C VAL A 69 -4.62 -10.41 3.20
N ARG A 70 -4.34 -11.36 4.11
CA ARG A 70 -3.15 -11.36 4.97
C ARG A 70 -1.98 -11.88 4.14
N LEU A 71 -1.30 -11.00 3.42
CA LEU A 71 -0.12 -11.33 2.62
C LEU A 71 1.21 -11.07 3.35
N GLY A 72 1.20 -10.35 4.48
CA GLY A 72 2.43 -9.94 5.18
C GLY A 72 3.39 -9.19 4.24
N ASP A 73 4.68 -9.52 4.29
CA ASP A 73 5.73 -8.89 3.45
C ASP A 73 5.67 -9.25 1.95
N LEU A 74 4.74 -10.11 1.49
CA LEU A 74 4.63 -10.51 0.09
C LEU A 74 3.84 -9.53 -0.79
N VAL A 75 3.38 -8.42 -0.22
CA VAL A 75 2.51 -7.42 -0.88
C VAL A 75 3.20 -6.72 -2.04
N ASP A 76 4.51 -6.49 -1.97
CA ASP A 76 5.26 -5.72 -2.98
C ASP A 76 5.24 -6.37 -4.39
N GLY A 77 4.87 -7.65 -4.49
CA GLY A 77 4.70 -8.36 -5.77
C GLY A 77 3.32 -8.22 -6.40
N TYR A 78 2.33 -7.63 -5.70
CA TYR A 78 0.92 -7.59 -6.09
C TYR A 78 0.40 -6.16 -6.20
N LEU A 79 -0.63 -6.02 -7.02
CA LEU A 79 -1.21 -4.73 -7.37
C LEU A 79 -2.14 -4.22 -6.26
N VAL A 80 -1.91 -3.00 -5.79
CA VAL A 80 -2.69 -2.32 -4.74
C VAL A 80 -3.62 -1.28 -5.40
N PRO A 81 -4.77 -0.91 -4.82
CA PRO A 81 -5.70 0.07 -5.42
C PRO A 81 -5.11 1.44 -5.80
N GLY A 82 -3.93 1.81 -5.30
CA GLY A 82 -3.24 3.05 -5.65
C GLY A 82 -2.32 2.95 -6.88
N ASP A 83 -2.02 1.73 -7.35
CA ASP A 83 -1.04 1.51 -8.42
C ASP A 83 -1.67 1.48 -9.82
N VAL A 84 -3.01 1.49 -9.91
CA VAL A 84 -3.73 1.51 -11.19
C VAL A 84 -3.99 2.96 -11.59
N PRO A 85 -3.40 3.46 -12.69
CA PRO A 85 -3.72 4.78 -13.23
C PRO A 85 -5.19 4.85 -13.68
N ASP A 86 -5.76 6.05 -13.74
CA ASP A 86 -7.12 6.25 -14.28
C ASP A 86 -7.23 5.82 -15.75
N ASP A 87 -6.14 5.93 -16.50
CA ASP A 87 -6.01 5.41 -17.87
C ASP A 87 -5.94 3.88 -17.94
N GLY A 88 -5.90 3.18 -16.80
CA GLY A 88 -5.84 1.74 -16.70
C GLY A 88 -4.47 1.15 -17.04
N LEU A 89 -4.40 -0.17 -17.03
CA LEU A 89 -3.20 -0.96 -17.31
C LEU A 89 -3.49 -1.98 -18.40
N VAL A 90 -2.44 -2.46 -19.07
CA VAL A 90 -2.55 -3.55 -20.04
C VAL A 90 -1.96 -4.82 -19.43
N VAL A 91 -2.72 -5.90 -19.51
CA VAL A 91 -2.31 -7.20 -19.00
C VAL A 91 -1.27 -7.79 -19.94
N THR A 92 -0.08 -8.12 -19.44
CA THR A 92 1.02 -8.69 -20.24
C THR A 92 1.05 -10.23 -20.16
N ARG A 93 0.41 -10.79 -19.14
CA ARG A 93 0.28 -12.23 -18.91
C ARG A 93 -1.13 -12.57 -18.44
N THR A 94 -1.68 -13.68 -18.92
CA THR A 94 -3.02 -14.14 -18.49
C THR A 94 -3.09 -14.38 -16.97
N VAL A 95 -4.06 -13.73 -16.32
CA VAL A 95 -4.39 -13.87 -14.89
C VAL A 95 -5.77 -14.53 -14.79
N ARG A 96 -5.92 -15.59 -13.99
CA ARG A 96 -7.18 -16.32 -13.89
C ARG A 96 -8.20 -15.61 -12.99
N ALA A 97 -9.48 -15.90 -13.20
CA ALA A 97 -10.53 -15.45 -12.29
C ALA A 97 -10.25 -15.91 -10.85
N GLY A 98 -10.35 -14.98 -9.90
CA GLY A 98 -10.08 -15.20 -8.47
C GLY A 98 -8.60 -15.16 -8.10
N GLU A 99 -7.70 -14.86 -9.04
CA GLU A 99 -6.28 -14.73 -8.77
C GLU A 99 -5.93 -13.29 -8.35
N LEU A 100 -5.01 -13.15 -7.40
CA LEU A 100 -4.40 -11.86 -7.04
C LEU A 100 -3.60 -11.35 -8.24
N VAL A 101 -3.78 -10.09 -8.63
CA VAL A 101 -3.10 -9.54 -9.80
C VAL A 101 -1.64 -9.25 -9.46
N PRO A 102 -0.66 -9.96 -10.05
CA PRO A 102 0.75 -9.67 -9.83
C PRO A 102 1.14 -8.38 -10.57
N ALA A 103 1.97 -7.53 -9.97
CA ALA A 103 2.46 -6.30 -10.61
C ALA A 103 3.25 -6.61 -11.91
N ALA A 104 3.91 -7.76 -11.99
CA ALA A 104 4.63 -8.20 -13.19
C ALA A 104 3.71 -8.64 -14.35
N SER A 105 2.42 -8.87 -14.09
CA SER A 105 1.44 -9.30 -15.11
C SER A 105 0.73 -8.13 -15.79
N VAL A 106 1.08 -6.90 -15.43
CA VAL A 106 0.52 -5.67 -16.00
C VAL A 106 1.66 -4.76 -16.48
N ALA A 107 1.35 -3.91 -17.45
CA ALA A 107 2.22 -2.85 -17.90
C ALA A 107 1.40 -1.59 -18.18
N ASP A 108 2.05 -0.45 -18.13
CA ASP A 108 1.44 0.82 -18.50
C ASP A 108 1.00 0.79 -19.97
N VAL A 109 -0.15 1.39 -20.26
CA VAL A 109 -0.72 1.51 -21.61
C VAL A 109 0.28 2.20 -22.56
N ALA A 110 1.06 3.16 -22.05
CA ALA A 110 2.08 3.86 -22.83
C ALA A 110 3.23 2.94 -23.29
N VAL A 111 3.53 1.89 -22.53
CA VAL A 111 4.61 0.94 -22.86
C VAL A 111 4.13 -0.08 -23.90
N VAL A 112 2.89 -0.55 -23.79
CA VAL A 112 2.34 -1.62 -24.66
C VAL A 112 1.96 -1.12 -26.06
N GLY A 113 1.74 0.18 -26.25
CA GLY A 113 1.50 0.79 -27.57
C GLY A 113 2.71 0.77 -28.53
N THR A 114 3.84 0.18 -28.14
CA THR A 114 5.09 0.25 -28.91
C THR A 114 5.33 -1.02 -29.71
N ALA A 115 5.28 -0.94 -31.04
CA ALA A 115 5.67 -2.04 -31.93
C ALA A 115 7.17 -1.94 -32.27
N THR A 116 7.94 -3.01 -32.05
CA THR A 116 9.32 -3.10 -32.52
C THR A 116 9.32 -3.33 -34.03
N VAL A 117 9.66 -2.30 -34.81
CA VAL A 117 9.80 -2.41 -36.27
C VAL A 117 11.27 -2.66 -36.59
N VAL A 118 11.57 -3.85 -37.12
CA VAL A 118 12.90 -4.15 -37.67
C VAL A 118 12.99 -3.51 -39.05
N VAL A 119 13.76 -2.43 -39.16
CA VAL A 119 14.04 -1.76 -40.44
C VAL A 119 15.30 -2.38 -41.03
N PRO A 120 15.22 -3.20 -42.10
CA PRO A 120 16.42 -3.66 -42.80
C PRO A 120 17.05 -2.46 -43.52
N SER A 121 18.17 -1.96 -43.02
CA SER A 121 18.95 -0.94 -43.70
C SER A 121 19.67 -1.57 -44.90
N ARG A 122 19.25 -1.20 -46.12
CA ARG A 122 19.95 -1.59 -47.37
C ARG A 122 20.98 -0.55 -47.84
N GLY A 123 21.30 0.44 -47.01
CA GLY A 123 22.36 1.41 -47.27
C GLY A 123 23.58 1.07 -46.44
N LEU A 124 24.75 1.04 -47.08
CA LEU A 124 26.05 1.04 -46.40
C LEU A 124 26.01 2.10 -45.30
N LEU A 125 26.07 1.68 -44.04
CA LEU A 125 26.37 2.58 -42.92
C LEU A 125 27.66 3.28 -43.31
N ALA A 126 27.58 4.60 -43.48
CA ALA A 126 28.71 5.41 -43.90
C ALA A 126 29.91 5.03 -43.03
N ARG A 127 30.87 4.33 -43.64
CA ARG A 127 32.17 4.13 -43.04
C ARG A 127 32.76 5.52 -42.89
N GLU A 128 33.10 5.86 -41.66
CA GLU A 128 33.74 7.11 -41.24
C GLU A 128 34.80 7.59 -42.23
N ILE A 129 34.77 8.90 -42.48
CA ILE A 129 35.90 9.69 -42.96
C ILE A 129 36.75 10.06 -41.74
#